data_AF-A0A6L5G3T1-F1
#
_entry.id   AF-A0A6L5G3T1-F1
#
_cell.length_a   1.000
_cell.length_b   1.000
_cell.length_c   1.000
_cell.angle_alpha   90.00
_cell.angle_beta   90.00
_cell.angle_gamma   90.00
#
_symmetry.space_group_name_H-M   'P 1'
#
loop_
_entity.id
_entity.type
_entity.pdbx_description
1 polymer ?
#
loop_
_entity_poly.entity_id
_entity_poly.type
_entity_poly.pdbx_seq_one_letter_code
_entity_poly.pdbx_strand_id
1 'polypeptide(L)'
;MYTPPATPPSTPLPPDLLLRKPGTVTAAQVMLWLQFSFLICCGAGTGLVGLFWTSVDFSDFAFDQDLTGGIEDLAALVTVVIVATIAVVVLYGILAVKIGAGRRWAQVVTILIMLASIVIGFFGLYAGFRTEDEAGAAVDGSRLIWTLLGLSMPLVTLLCLFTGSANQWFRQRGRDPLKGMPAPAPQYRPY
;
A
#
# COMPACT_ATOMS: atom_id res chain seq x y z
N MET A 1 66.39 18.39 -5.39
CA MET A 1 65.30 17.41 -5.30
C MET A 1 64.14 18.09 -4.57
N TYR A 2 63.10 18.51 -5.30
CA TYR A 2 61.95 19.20 -4.71
C TYR A 2 60.89 18.13 -4.41
N THR A 3 60.64 17.86 -3.14
CA THR A 3 59.51 17.01 -2.72
C THR A 3 58.23 17.84 -2.79
N PRO A 4 57.22 17.45 -3.57
CA PRO A 4 55.94 18.15 -3.58
C PRO A 4 55.26 18.05 -2.20
N PRO A 5 54.53 19.09 -1.75
CA PRO A 5 53.82 19.05 -0.49
C PRO A 5 52.74 17.95 -0.55
N ALA A 6 52.74 17.08 0.46
CA ALA A 6 51.73 16.06 0.63
C ALA A 6 50.35 16.73 0.67
N THR A 7 49.49 16.41 -0.29
CA THR A 7 48.08 16.78 -0.24
C THR A 7 47.49 16.26 1.07
N PRO A 8 46.81 17.10 1.88
CA PRO A 8 46.19 16.63 3.11
C PRO A 8 45.21 15.50 2.78
N PRO A 9 45.09 14.46 3.62
CA PRO A 9 44.14 13.39 3.38
C PRO A 9 42.76 14.01 3.27
N SER A 10 42.14 13.84 2.10
CA SER A 10 40.75 14.24 1.86
C SER A 10 39.90 13.59 2.94
N THR A 11 39.50 14.35 3.96
CA THR A 11 38.51 13.93 4.94
C THR A 11 37.32 13.39 4.15
N PRO A 12 36.95 12.11 4.27
CA PRO A 12 35.79 11.61 3.58
C PRO A 12 34.61 12.45 4.04
N LEU A 13 34.04 13.23 3.13
CA LEU A 13 32.81 13.98 3.39
C LEU A 13 31.81 12.96 3.96
N PRO A 14 31.16 13.26 5.09
CA PRO A 14 30.13 12.36 5.60
C PRO A 14 29.10 12.15 4.48
N PRO A 15 28.70 10.90 4.19
CA PRO A 15 27.72 10.65 3.15
C PRO A 15 26.49 11.52 3.40
N ASP A 16 25.87 12.07 2.35
CA ASP A 16 24.66 12.89 2.48
C ASP A 16 23.58 12.07 3.22
N LEU A 17 23.47 12.31 4.52
CA LEU A 17 22.56 11.61 5.42
C LEU A 17 21.28 12.44 5.48
N LEU A 18 20.16 11.82 5.13
CA LEU A 18 18.87 12.47 5.27
C LEU A 18 18.50 12.49 6.76
N LEU A 19 18.80 13.60 7.44
CA LEU A 19 18.47 13.80 8.86
C LEU A 19 16.95 13.93 9.10
N ARG A 20 16.20 14.30 8.06
CA ARG A 20 14.74 14.44 8.10
C ARG A 20 14.09 13.48 7.12
N LYS A 21 12.89 13.04 7.49
CA LYS A 21 12.04 12.21 6.64
C LYS A 21 11.68 12.99 5.36
N PRO A 22 11.97 12.46 4.16
CA PRO A 22 11.66 13.15 2.92
C PRO A 22 10.14 13.24 2.69
N GLY A 23 9.71 14.31 2.02
CA GLY A 23 8.29 14.56 1.72
C GLY A 23 7.62 13.42 0.96
N THR A 24 8.36 12.70 0.10
CA THR A 24 7.87 11.55 -0.67
C THR A 24 7.50 10.36 0.22
N VAL A 25 8.28 10.08 1.27
CA VAL A 25 7.96 9.02 2.25
C VAL A 25 6.80 9.46 3.15
N THR A 26 6.64 10.76 3.40
CA THR A 26 5.46 11.30 4.08
C THR A 26 4.21 11.18 3.22
N ALA A 27 4.28 11.55 1.95
CA ALA A 27 3.19 11.37 1.00
C ALA A 27 2.79 9.89 0.88
N ALA A 28 3.74 8.97 0.72
CA ALA A 28 3.46 7.53 0.67
C ALA A 28 2.78 7.02 1.96
N GLN A 29 3.22 7.50 3.13
CA GLN A 29 2.58 7.15 4.40
C GLN A 29 1.15 7.70 4.51
N VAL A 30 0.93 8.94 4.08
CA VAL A 30 -0.41 9.55 4.08
C VAL A 30 -1.32 8.81 3.11
N MET A 31 -0.84 8.44 1.93
CA MET A 31 -1.60 7.65 0.95
C MET A 31 -1.97 6.27 1.50
N LEU A 32 -1.08 5.61 2.24
CA LEU A 32 -1.42 4.36 2.93
C LEU A 32 -2.51 4.55 4.00
N TRP A 33 -2.48 5.64 4.75
CA TRP A 33 -3.54 5.96 5.71
C TRP A 33 -4.86 6.28 5.03
N LEU A 34 -4.83 6.97 3.89
CA LEU A 34 -6.03 7.22 3.09
C LEU A 34 -6.61 5.91 2.54
N GLN A 35 -5.76 5.02 2.02
CA GLN A 35 -6.19 3.70 1.56
C GLN A 35 -6.74 2.84 2.70
N PHE A 36 -6.13 2.89 3.88
CA PHE A 36 -6.64 2.26 5.10
C PHE A 36 -8.04 2.76 5.45
N SER A 37 -8.23 4.08 5.53
CA SER A 37 -9.53 4.67 5.84
C SER A 37 -10.57 4.39 4.76
N PHE A 38 -10.17 4.44 3.49
CA PHE A 38 -11.04 4.11 2.36
C PHE A 38 -11.51 2.66 2.41
N LEU A 39 -10.61 1.70 2.66
CA LEU A 39 -10.96 0.30 2.83
C LEU A 39 -11.88 0.06 4.02
N ILE A 40 -11.70 0.77 5.13
CA ILE A 40 -12.61 0.67 6.27
C ILE A 40 -13.99 1.21 5.88
N CYS A 41 -14.07 2.42 5.31
CA CYS A 41 -15.35 3.03 4.97
C CYS A 41 -16.10 2.23 3.89
N CYS A 42 -15.42 1.89 2.80
CA CYS A 42 -16.01 1.12 1.71
C CYS A 42 -16.26 -0.33 2.10
N GLY A 43 -15.32 -0.97 2.80
CA GLY A 43 -15.42 -2.35 3.25
C GLY A 43 -16.47 -2.56 4.34
N ALA A 44 -16.63 -1.62 5.27
CA ALA A 44 -17.73 -1.65 6.23
C ALA A 44 -19.08 -1.43 5.52
N GLY A 45 -19.13 -0.51 4.55
CA GLY A 45 -20.34 -0.25 3.75
C GLY A 45 -20.79 -1.48 2.95
N THR A 46 -19.88 -2.08 2.18
CA THR A 46 -20.18 -3.30 1.41
C THR A 46 -20.42 -4.51 2.30
N GLY A 47 -19.70 -4.64 3.42
CA GLY A 47 -19.90 -5.70 4.40
C GLY A 47 -21.27 -5.63 5.07
N LEU A 48 -21.71 -4.44 5.49
CA LEU A 48 -23.04 -4.22 6.06
C LEU A 48 -24.14 -4.50 5.04
N VAL A 49 -24.05 -3.93 3.84
CA VAL A 49 -25.06 -4.16 2.78
C VAL A 49 -25.12 -5.63 2.39
N GLY A 50 -23.96 -6.29 2.25
CA GLY A 50 -23.89 -7.71 1.93
C GLY A 50 -24.53 -8.58 3.01
N LEU A 51 -24.19 -8.36 4.28
CA LEU A 51 -24.78 -9.09 5.41
C LEU A 51 -26.29 -8.86 5.51
N PHE A 52 -26.74 -7.61 5.39
CA PHE A 52 -28.18 -7.30 5.43
C PHE A 52 -28.93 -7.99 4.28
N TRP A 53 -28.40 -7.95 3.06
CA TRP A 53 -29.03 -8.58 1.90
C TRP A 53 -29.09 -10.11 2.00
N THR A 54 -28.04 -10.74 2.54
CA THR A 54 -28.02 -12.20 2.78
C THR A 54 -28.88 -12.63 3.97
N SER A 55 -29.22 -11.70 4.87
CA SER A 55 -30.04 -11.98 6.06
C SER A 55 -31.54 -11.72 5.86
N VAL A 56 -31.95 -11.16 4.71
CA VAL A 56 -33.38 -11.07 4.37
C VAL A 56 -33.87 -12.47 4.08
N ASP A 57 -34.74 -12.97 4.95
CA ASP A 57 -35.35 -14.29 4.85
C ASP A 57 -36.29 -14.32 3.64
N PHE A 58 -35.82 -14.85 2.51
CA PHE A 58 -36.63 -15.04 1.31
C PHE A 58 -37.60 -16.23 1.44
N SER A 59 -37.70 -16.87 2.62
CA SER A 59 -38.62 -17.98 2.86
C SER A 59 -40.11 -17.64 2.69
N ASP A 60 -40.49 -16.36 2.75
CA ASP A 60 -41.84 -15.88 2.42
C ASP A 60 -42.09 -15.78 0.89
N PHE A 61 -41.04 -15.85 0.07
CA PHE A 61 -41.14 -15.96 -1.39
C PHE A 61 -40.87 -17.41 -1.77
N ALA A 62 -41.92 -18.19 -2.02
CA ALA A 62 -41.87 -19.60 -2.39
C ALA A 62 -41.01 -19.86 -3.64
N PHE A 63 -39.70 -19.98 -3.45
CA PHE A 63 -38.73 -20.33 -4.48
C PHE A 63 -37.86 -21.50 -3.99
N ASP A 64 -37.64 -22.44 -4.90
CA ASP A 64 -37.07 -23.78 -4.69
C ASP A 64 -35.67 -23.82 -4.04
N GLN A 65 -35.32 -25.02 -3.55
CA GLN A 65 -34.09 -25.42 -2.86
C GLN A 65 -32.75 -24.96 -3.50
N ASP A 66 -32.73 -24.62 -4.79
CA ASP A 66 -31.52 -24.10 -5.48
C ASP A 66 -31.12 -22.70 -4.99
N LEU A 67 -32.06 -21.88 -4.49
CA LEU A 67 -31.75 -20.56 -3.95
C LEU A 67 -31.10 -20.63 -2.57
N THR A 68 -31.45 -21.62 -1.75
CA THR A 68 -30.87 -21.79 -0.41
C THR A 68 -29.38 -22.11 -0.49
N GLY A 69 -28.97 -22.99 -1.43
CA GLY A 69 -27.56 -23.27 -1.68
C GLY A 69 -26.78 -22.07 -2.23
N GLY A 70 -27.39 -21.28 -3.13
CA GLY A 70 -26.78 -20.06 -3.64
C GLY A 70 -26.61 -18.96 -2.58
N ILE A 71 -27.53 -18.85 -1.62
CA ILE A 71 -27.46 -17.88 -0.51
C ILE A 71 -26.37 -18.28 0.49
N GLU A 72 -26.21 -19.57 0.81
CA GLU A 72 -25.17 -20.05 1.71
C GLU A 72 -23.76 -19.83 1.12
N ASP A 73 -23.58 -20.12 -0.17
CA ASP A 73 -22.30 -19.91 -0.87
C ASP A 73 -21.98 -18.42 -1.01
N LEU A 74 -22.99 -17.57 -1.23
CA LEU A 74 -22.84 -16.11 -1.22
C LEU A 74 -22.47 -15.59 0.17
N ALA A 75 -23.09 -16.07 1.24
CA ALA A 75 -22.78 -15.68 2.61
C ALA A 75 -21.36 -16.10 3.02
N ALA A 76 -20.93 -17.31 2.62
CA ALA A 76 -19.55 -17.78 2.79
C ALA A 76 -18.56 -16.87 2.04
N LEU A 77 -18.84 -16.55 0.77
CA LEU A 77 -18.03 -15.63 -0.03
C LEU A 77 -17.94 -14.23 0.62
N VAL A 78 -19.06 -13.66 1.04
CA VAL A 78 -19.11 -12.35 1.72
C VAL A 78 -18.27 -12.38 3.00
N THR A 79 -18.37 -13.45 3.80
CA THR A 79 -17.57 -13.62 5.03
C THR A 79 -16.08 -13.66 4.72
N VAL A 80 -15.67 -14.43 3.70
CA VAL A 80 -14.26 -14.50 3.25
C VAL A 80 -13.77 -13.14 2.79
N VAL A 81 -14.57 -12.39 2.04
CA VAL A 81 -14.25 -11.03 1.58
C VAL A 81 -14.08 -10.07 2.76
N ILE A 82 -14.97 -10.12 3.76
CA ILE A 82 -14.87 -9.29 4.98
C ILE A 82 -13.58 -9.62 5.74
N VAL A 83 -13.29 -10.90 5.99
CA VAL A 83 -12.08 -11.34 6.68
C VAL A 83 -10.82 -10.92 5.93
N ALA A 84 -10.80 -11.11 4.61
CA ALA A 84 -9.69 -10.66 3.76
C ALA A 84 -9.52 -9.13 3.82
N THR A 85 -10.62 -8.38 3.80
CA THR A 85 -10.59 -6.91 3.91
C THR A 85 -9.99 -6.47 5.25
N ILE A 86 -10.41 -7.08 6.36
CA ILE A 86 -9.85 -6.80 7.69
C ILE A 86 -8.35 -7.09 7.72
N ALA A 87 -7.92 -8.22 7.15
CA ALA A 87 -6.51 -8.59 7.08
C ALA A 87 -5.68 -7.55 6.30
N VAL A 88 -6.19 -7.07 5.16
CA VAL A 88 -5.55 -6.02 4.34
C VAL A 88 -5.50 -4.69 5.09
N VAL A 89 -6.56 -4.32 5.79
CA VAL A 89 -6.63 -3.10 6.62
C VAL A 89 -5.57 -3.13 7.72
N VAL A 90 -5.46 -4.23 8.46
CA VAL A 90 -4.43 -4.40 9.49
C VAL A 90 -3.03 -4.30 8.87
N LEU A 91 -2.82 -4.95 7.73
CA LEU A 91 -1.56 -4.90 7.00
C LEU A 91 -1.18 -3.46 6.59
N TYR A 92 -2.12 -2.67 6.08
CA TYR A 92 -1.89 -1.26 5.74
C TYR A 92 -1.54 -0.42 6.94
N GLY A 93 -2.21 -0.62 8.09
CA GLY A 93 -1.85 0.05 9.34
C GLY A 93 -0.42 -0.26 9.77
N ILE A 94 -0.01 -1.53 9.73
CA ILE A 94 1.36 -1.94 10.06
C ILE A 94 2.36 -1.32 9.08
N LEU A 95 2.10 -1.39 7.77
CA LEU A 95 2.99 -0.86 6.74
C LEU A 95 3.16 0.66 6.84
N ALA A 96 2.08 1.40 7.09
CA ALA A 96 2.13 2.86 7.27
C ALA A 96 3.08 3.26 8.41
N VAL A 97 3.00 2.56 9.56
CA VAL A 97 3.89 2.79 10.70
C VAL A 97 5.33 2.41 10.37
N LYS A 98 5.55 1.26 9.71
CA LYS A 98 6.90 0.75 9.41
C LYS A 98 7.60 1.53 8.29
N ILE A 99 6.86 2.11 7.34
CA ILE A 99 7.37 3.06 6.34
C ILE A 99 7.85 4.34 7.02
N GLY A 100 7.11 4.86 8.00
CA GLY A 100 7.55 6.01 8.80
C GLY A 100 8.86 5.75 9.55
N ALA A 101 9.09 4.51 9.99
CA ALA A 101 10.34 4.08 10.61
C ALA A 101 11.50 3.85 9.60
N GLY A 102 11.23 3.87 8.29
CA GLY A 102 12.22 3.62 7.24
C GLY A 102 12.71 2.18 7.16
N ARG A 103 11.85 1.21 7.48
CA ARG A 103 12.18 -0.22 7.31
C ARG A 103 12.12 -0.63 5.85
N ARG A 104 13.23 -1.14 5.31
CA ARG A 104 13.35 -1.54 3.89
C ARG A 104 12.38 -2.66 3.49
N TRP A 105 12.11 -3.62 4.37
CA TRP A 105 11.12 -4.67 4.09
C TRP A 105 9.71 -4.08 3.92
N ALA A 106 9.36 -3.02 4.66
CA ALA A 106 8.06 -2.38 4.55
C ALA A 106 7.90 -1.68 3.20
N GLN A 107 8.97 -1.03 2.70
CA GLN A 107 8.98 -0.46 1.35
C GLN A 107 8.71 -1.55 0.29
N VAL A 108 9.43 -2.67 0.35
CA VAL A 108 9.29 -3.76 -0.63
C VAL A 108 7.90 -4.38 -0.59
N VAL A 109 7.40 -4.71 0.60
CA VAL A 109 6.06 -5.29 0.78
C VAL A 109 4.99 -4.32 0.27
N THR A 110 5.10 -3.02 0.57
CA THR A 110 4.16 -2.03 0.03
C THR A 110 4.21 -1.97 -1.49
N ILE A 111 5.40 -1.97 -2.12
CA ILE A 111 5.50 -1.97 -3.59
C ILE A 111 4.81 -3.21 -4.18
N LEU A 112 5.06 -4.40 -3.62
CA LEU A 112 4.44 -5.64 -4.09
C LEU A 112 2.92 -5.60 -3.97
N ILE A 113 2.38 -5.11 -2.84
CA ILE A 113 0.94 -5.02 -2.65
C ILE A 113 0.32 -4.00 -3.60
N MET A 114 0.91 -2.81 -3.76
CA MET A 114 0.38 -1.79 -4.67
C MET A 114 0.38 -2.28 -6.12
N LEU A 115 1.43 -3.00 -6.55
CA LEU A 115 1.47 -3.64 -7.87
C LEU A 115 0.38 -4.71 -8.00
N ALA A 116 0.22 -5.58 -7.00
CA ALA A 116 -0.84 -6.59 -7.00
C ALA A 116 -2.23 -5.94 -7.06
N SER A 117 -2.48 -4.87 -6.30
CA SER A 117 -3.75 -4.12 -6.34
C SER A 117 -4.03 -3.53 -7.72
N ILE A 118 -3.00 -3.03 -8.41
CA ILE A 118 -3.14 -2.52 -9.78
C ILE A 118 -3.50 -3.66 -10.73
N VAL A 119 -2.78 -4.77 -10.68
CA VAL A 119 -3.04 -5.93 -11.55
C VAL A 119 -4.45 -6.47 -11.31
N ILE A 120 -4.85 -6.68 -10.05
CA ILE A 120 -6.19 -7.15 -9.68
C ILE A 120 -7.27 -6.16 -10.14
N GLY A 121 -7.04 -4.85 -9.96
CA GLY A 121 -7.99 -3.82 -10.42
C GLY A 121 -8.18 -3.81 -11.93
N PHE A 122 -7.11 -3.97 -12.71
CA PHE A 122 -7.20 -4.09 -14.17
C PHE A 122 -7.88 -5.39 -14.61
N PHE A 123 -7.58 -6.52 -13.97
CA PHE A 123 -8.29 -7.78 -14.22
C PHE A 123 -9.79 -7.67 -13.89
N GLY A 124 -10.14 -6.99 -12.80
CA GLY A 124 -11.53 -6.71 -12.43
C GLY A 124 -12.25 -5.87 -13.46
N LEU A 125 -11.61 -4.80 -13.98
CA LEU A 125 -12.15 -4.01 -15.09
C LEU A 125 -12.37 -4.86 -16.35
N TYR A 126 -11.37 -5.65 -16.74
CA TYR A 126 -11.45 -6.49 -17.94
C TYR A 126 -12.58 -7.54 -17.84
N ALA A 127 -12.68 -8.21 -16.69
CA ALA A 127 -13.76 -9.16 -16.44
C ALA A 127 -15.14 -8.48 -16.44
N GLY A 128 -15.25 -7.31 -15.81
CA GLY A 128 -16.48 -6.52 -15.78
C GLY A 128 -16.98 -6.11 -17.17
N PHE A 129 -16.08 -5.64 -18.05
CA PHE A 129 -16.46 -5.28 -19.41
C PHE A 129 -16.91 -6.49 -20.23
N ARG A 130 -16.26 -7.66 -20.10
CA ARG A 130 -16.69 -8.88 -20.79
C ARG A 130 -18.09 -9.33 -20.39
N THR A 131 -18.42 -9.25 -19.11
CA THR A 131 -19.76 -9.61 -18.61
C THR A 131 -20.84 -8.62 -19.08
N GLU A 132 -20.51 -7.34 -19.25
CA GLU A 132 -21.45 -6.33 -19.74
C GLU A 132 -21.68 -6.44 -21.26
N ASP A 133 -20.65 -6.77 -22.03
CA ASP A 133 -20.74 -7.01 -23.49
C ASP A 133 -21.60 -8.23 -23.82
N GLU A 134 -21.53 -9.31 -23.04
CA GLU A 134 -22.39 -10.50 -23.21
C GLU A 134 -23.86 -10.22 -22.84
N ALA A 135 -24.11 -9.25 -21.96
CA ALA A 135 -25.45 -8.87 -21.50
C ALA A 135 -26.10 -7.75 -22.36
N GLY A 136 -25.38 -7.19 -23.34
CA GLY A 136 -25.86 -6.06 -24.16
C GLY A 136 -26.11 -4.78 -23.34
N ALA A 137 -25.54 -4.67 -22.14
CA ALA A 137 -25.73 -3.54 -21.26
C ALA A 137 -24.79 -2.38 -21.64
N ALA A 138 -25.28 -1.14 -21.57
CA ALA A 138 -24.43 0.02 -21.78
C ALA A 138 -23.33 0.04 -20.71
N VAL A 139 -22.06 0.14 -21.16
CA VAL A 139 -20.89 0.20 -20.27
C VAL A 139 -21.08 1.25 -19.20
N ASP A 140 -21.14 0.83 -17.93
CA ASP A 140 -21.46 1.73 -16.82
C ASP A 140 -20.22 2.58 -16.48
N GLY A 141 -20.13 3.77 -17.10
CA GLY A 141 -18.98 4.67 -16.96
C GLY A 141 -18.68 5.07 -15.51
N SER A 142 -19.66 4.96 -14.61
CA SER A 142 -19.47 5.20 -13.18
C SER A 142 -18.50 4.19 -12.55
N ARG A 143 -18.58 2.90 -12.91
CA ARG A 143 -17.69 1.84 -12.41
C ARG A 143 -16.26 2.06 -12.86
N LEU A 144 -16.06 2.49 -14.12
CA LEU A 144 -14.76 2.85 -14.65
C LEU A 144 -14.13 3.99 -13.83
N ILE A 145 -14.90 5.06 -13.58
CA ILE A 145 -14.41 6.23 -12.83
C ILE A 145 -14.04 5.84 -11.41
N TRP A 146 -14.89 5.10 -10.71
CA TRP A 146 -14.60 4.64 -9.34
C TRP A 146 -13.38 3.73 -9.27
N THR A 147 -13.20 2.87 -10.26
CA THR A 147 -12.04 1.96 -10.30
C THR A 147 -10.75 2.72 -10.61
N LEU A 148 -10.77 3.66 -11.57
CA LEU A 148 -9.63 4.54 -11.85
C LEU A 148 -9.28 5.41 -10.64
N LEU A 149 -10.28 5.93 -9.94
CA LEU A 149 -10.09 6.69 -8.70
C LEU A 149 -9.45 5.80 -7.62
N GLY A 150 -9.94 4.58 -7.43
CA GLY A 150 -9.35 3.59 -6.51
C GLY A 150 -7.90 3.23 -6.86
N LEU A 151 -7.59 3.11 -8.16
CA LEU A 151 -6.24 2.82 -8.68
C LEU A 151 -5.28 4.02 -8.62
N SER A 152 -5.80 5.24 -8.53
CA SER A 152 -4.95 6.44 -8.44
C SER A 152 -4.09 6.44 -7.16
N MET A 153 -4.63 5.99 -6.03
CA MET A 153 -3.92 5.94 -4.76
C MET A 153 -2.71 4.98 -4.74
N PRO A 154 -2.82 3.72 -5.19
CA PRO A 154 -1.65 2.83 -5.27
C PRO A 154 -0.61 3.33 -6.28
N LEU A 155 -1.02 3.94 -7.40
CA LEU A 155 -0.10 4.54 -8.36
C LEU A 155 0.72 5.68 -7.75
N VAL A 156 0.06 6.64 -7.08
CA VAL A 156 0.75 7.76 -6.42
C VAL A 156 1.68 7.24 -5.32
N THR A 157 1.26 6.22 -4.58
CA THR A 157 2.08 5.59 -3.54
C THR A 157 3.34 4.97 -4.12
N LEU A 158 3.24 4.24 -5.24
CA LEU A 158 4.39 3.67 -5.94
C LEU A 158 5.35 4.74 -6.45
N LEU A 159 4.84 5.77 -7.11
CA LEU A 159 5.65 6.88 -7.61
C LEU A 159 6.45 7.54 -6.48
N CYS A 160 5.82 7.76 -5.33
CA CYS A 160 6.49 8.30 -4.15
C CYS A 160 7.60 7.38 -3.62
N LEU A 161 7.36 6.07 -3.57
CA LEU A 161 8.32 5.08 -3.06
C LEU A 161 9.49 4.80 -4.01
N PHE A 162 9.33 5.05 -5.32
CA PHE A 162 10.41 4.92 -6.31
C PHE A 162 11.30 6.17 -6.42
N THR A 163 10.93 7.29 -5.79
CA THR A 163 11.79 8.49 -5.80
C THR A 163 13.16 8.22 -5.18
N GLY A 164 14.20 8.87 -5.73
CA GLY A 164 15.58 8.73 -5.24
C GLY A 164 15.74 9.07 -3.76
N SER A 165 15.00 10.08 -3.27
CA SER A 165 14.99 10.48 -1.86
C SER A 165 14.36 9.44 -0.93
N ALA A 166 13.30 8.76 -1.37
CA ALA A 166 12.71 7.65 -0.63
C ALA A 166 13.68 6.47 -0.57
N ASN A 167 14.29 6.10 -1.70
CA ASN A 167 15.28 5.03 -1.75
C ASN A 167 16.50 5.30 -0.85
N GLN A 168 17.00 6.52 -0.80
CA GLN A 168 18.07 6.93 0.10
C GLN A 168 17.64 6.79 1.57
N TRP A 169 16.44 7.26 1.93
CA TRP A 169 15.86 7.13 3.27
C TRP A 169 15.77 5.68 3.75
N PHE A 170 15.29 4.76 2.91
CA PHE A 170 15.21 3.34 3.28
C PHE A 170 16.58 2.65 3.28
N ARG A 171 17.52 3.04 2.40
CA ARG A 171 18.89 2.53 2.39
C ARG A 171 19.65 2.87 3.67
N GLN A 172 19.45 4.07 4.20
CA GLN A 172 20.05 4.51 5.47
C GLN A 172 19.27 4.01 6.70
N ARG A 173 18.35 3.04 6.59
CA ARG A 173 17.53 2.53 7.71
C ARG A 173 16.63 3.59 8.39
N GLY A 174 16.27 4.64 7.66
CA GLY A 174 15.29 5.64 8.10
C GLY A 174 15.80 6.57 9.19
N ARG A 175 15.12 6.53 10.34
CA ARG A 175 15.36 7.42 11.49
C ARG A 175 16.65 7.13 12.24
N ASP A 176 17.19 5.92 12.10
CA ASP A 176 18.37 5.46 12.83
C ASP A 176 19.54 5.14 11.87
N PRO A 177 20.06 6.11 11.09
CA PRO A 177 21.08 5.82 10.09
C PRO A 177 22.44 5.43 10.66
N LEU A 178 22.71 5.86 11.89
CA LEU A 178 23.96 5.58 12.60
C LEU A 178 23.94 4.24 13.37
N LYS A 179 22.80 3.53 13.38
CA LYS A 179 22.65 2.28 14.12
C LYS A 179 23.42 1.15 13.43
N GLY A 180 24.64 0.92 13.91
CA GLY A 180 25.58 -0.09 13.40
C GLY A 180 26.81 0.50 12.70
N MET A 181 26.96 1.83 12.64
CA MET A 181 28.25 2.42 12.28
C MET A 181 29.17 2.39 13.51
N PRO A 182 30.48 2.09 13.33
CA PRO A 182 31.44 2.24 14.42
C PRO A 182 31.36 3.67 14.94
N ALA A 183 31.41 3.83 16.27
CA ALA A 183 31.40 5.14 16.91
C ALA A 183 32.48 6.00 16.25
N PRO A 184 32.19 7.28 15.90
CA PRO A 184 33.21 8.15 15.34
C PRO A 184 34.38 8.17 16.31
N ALA A 185 35.54 7.71 15.85
CA ALA A 185 36.74 7.66 16.67
C ALA A 185 36.96 9.06 17.27
N PRO A 186 37.17 9.19 18.59
CA PRO A 186 37.40 10.49 19.19
C PRO A 186 38.61 11.11 18.50
N GLN A 187 38.38 12.19 17.74
CA GLN A 187 39.45 13.03 17.21
C GLN A 187 40.08 13.74 18.41
N TYR A 188 40.98 13.04 19.11
CA TYR A 188 41.91 13.69 20.03
C TYR A 188 42.73 14.67 19.20
N ARG A 189 42.44 15.96 19.31
CA ARG A 189 43.37 17.02 18.95
C ARG A 189 44.35 17.14 20.11
N PRO A 190 45.64 16.79 19.95
CA PRO A 190 46.65 17.25 20.90
C PRO A 190 46.77 18.77 20.72
N TYR A 191 46.47 19.49 21.80
CA TYR A 191 46.92 20.88 21.97
C TYR A 191 48.40 20.87 22.36
#